data_AF-A0A5C6AK68-F1
#
_entry.id   AF-A0A5C6AK68-F1
#
_cell.length_a   1.000
_cell.length_b   1.000
_cell.length_c   1.000
_cell.angle_alpha   90.00
_cell.angle_beta   90.00
_cell.angle_gamma   90.00
#
_symmetry.space_group_name_H-M   'P 1'
#
loop_
_entity.id
_entity.type
_entity.pdbx_description
1 polymer ?
#
loop_
_entity_poly.entity_id
_entity_poly.type
_entity_poly.pdbx_seq_one_letter_code
_entity_poly.pdbx_strand_id
1 'polypeptide(L)'
;MPSFLFMKEKPVETTLYAELIRRGLPADYAKRTAEELDDHRVDLLANLRAAGAANPEAVADERLGKTRVLAKRIARDYHRRSWFGRWPLVSFVVLPPLVLATAWTGVVLVLFGVGKIWTWSGGAPGEIWSPVEYTRLSWGLALGVFSFLVPAVVAWFYGRVVLQTTQSRMLVLTACLGIGLLNSLPRHSYRIDPAKPELAMNLISVPFCDPMDAASLRQLASPVAASQLLTPVLIGVILVWRDNSRRRTSLLAISDGSEPARVAA
;
A
#
# COMPACT_ATOMS: atom_id res chain seq x y z
N MET A 1 26.56 0.50 50.07
CA MET A 1 25.32 -0.24 49.78
C MET A 1 24.86 0.14 48.39
N PRO A 2 24.94 -0.76 47.39
CA PRO A 2 24.39 -0.46 46.07
C PRO A 2 22.87 -0.52 46.19
N SER A 3 22.19 0.59 45.92
CA SER A 3 20.76 0.61 45.65
C SER A 3 20.53 -0.32 44.46
N PHE A 4 20.14 -1.56 44.73
CA PHE A 4 19.46 -2.41 43.77
C PHE A 4 18.17 -1.68 43.43
N LEU A 5 18.24 -0.84 42.39
CA LEU A 5 17.10 -0.42 41.61
C LEU A 5 16.33 -1.70 41.30
N PHE A 6 15.24 -1.93 42.03
CA PHE A 6 14.19 -2.85 41.65
C PHE A 6 13.79 -2.43 40.23
N MET A 7 14.39 -3.05 39.21
CA MET A 7 13.81 -3.09 37.89
C MET A 7 12.49 -3.79 38.10
N LYS A 8 11.44 -3.00 38.31
CA LYS A 8 10.07 -3.47 38.33
C LYS A 8 9.91 -4.20 37.00
N GLU A 9 9.88 -5.52 37.05
CA GLU A 9 9.73 -6.33 35.84
C GLU A 9 8.51 -5.79 35.12
N LYS A 10 8.73 -5.34 33.87
CA LYS A 10 7.63 -4.81 33.09
C LYS A 10 6.62 -5.94 32.90
N PRO A 11 5.30 -5.65 32.99
CA PRO A 11 4.27 -6.66 32.79
C PRO A 11 4.54 -7.41 31.48
N VAL A 12 4.33 -8.73 31.50
CA VAL A 12 4.59 -9.59 30.32
C VAL A 12 3.78 -9.10 29.13
N GLU A 13 2.53 -8.70 29.37
CA GLU A 13 1.65 -8.00 28.42
C GLU A 13 2.37 -6.86 27.69
N THR A 14 2.99 -5.92 28.41
CA THR A 14 3.66 -4.75 27.82
C THR A 14 4.84 -5.13 26.94
N THR A 15 5.62 -6.13 27.37
CA THR A 15 6.80 -6.59 26.61
C THR A 15 6.40 -7.35 25.34
N LEU A 16 5.36 -8.18 25.41
CA LEU A 16 4.82 -8.91 24.27
C LEU A 16 4.16 -7.98 23.27
N TYR A 17 3.31 -7.06 23.75
CA TYR A 17 2.65 -6.06 22.93
C TYR A 17 3.68 -5.27 22.11
N ALA A 18 4.72 -4.73 22.75
CA ALA A 18 5.78 -4.00 22.06
C ALA A 18 6.50 -4.85 20.99
N GLU A 19 6.73 -6.14 21.25
CA GLU A 19 7.39 -7.05 20.30
C GLU A 19 6.47 -7.41 19.12
N LEU A 20 5.15 -7.55 19.34
CA LEU A 20 4.16 -7.76 18.27
C LEU A 20 4.05 -6.51 17.37
N ILE A 21 4.04 -5.30 17.94
CA ILE A 21 4.08 -4.03 17.17
C ILE A 21 5.36 -3.90 16.34
N ARG A 22 6.51 -4.23 16.93
CA ARG A 22 7.80 -4.24 16.20
C ARG A 22 7.78 -5.19 15.01
N ARG A 23 7.06 -6.30 15.15
CA ARG A 23 6.80 -7.27 14.09
C ARG A 23 5.69 -6.85 13.12
N GLY A 24 5.13 -5.66 13.26
CA GLY A 24 4.19 -5.09 12.30
C GLY A 24 2.79 -5.67 12.35
N LEU A 25 2.38 -6.18 13.51
CA LEU A 25 0.97 -6.54 13.72
C LEU A 25 0.17 -5.26 13.99
N PRO A 26 -1.11 -5.20 13.56
CA PRO A 26 -2.00 -4.10 13.91
C PRO A 26 -2.09 -3.92 15.43
N ALA A 27 -2.16 -2.67 15.89
CA ALA A 27 -2.13 -2.36 17.31
C ALA A 27 -3.25 -3.03 18.11
N ASP A 28 -4.47 -2.99 17.58
CA ASP A 28 -5.63 -3.61 18.24
C ASP A 28 -5.48 -5.13 18.36
N TYR A 29 -4.92 -5.78 17.31
CA TYR A 29 -4.64 -7.21 17.34
C TYR A 29 -3.53 -7.54 18.34
N ALA A 30 -2.43 -6.77 18.32
CA ALA A 30 -1.32 -6.96 19.23
C ALA A 30 -1.74 -6.77 20.69
N LYS A 31 -2.59 -5.78 20.98
CA LYS A 31 -3.15 -5.54 22.32
C LYS A 31 -3.99 -6.72 22.77
N ARG A 32 -5.01 -7.10 21.97
CA ARG A 32 -5.88 -8.24 22.29
C ARG A 32 -5.10 -9.53 22.51
N THR A 33 -4.12 -9.82 21.67
CA THR A 33 -3.30 -11.03 21.82
C THR A 33 -2.39 -10.98 23.04
N ALA A 34 -1.92 -9.79 23.44
CA ALA A 34 -1.13 -9.64 24.66
C ALA A 34 -2.00 -9.83 25.92
N GLU A 35 -3.20 -9.24 25.93
CA GLU A 35 -4.21 -9.42 26.99
C GLU A 35 -4.62 -10.90 27.12
N GLU A 36 -4.98 -11.56 26.00
CA GLU A 36 -5.36 -12.98 25.99
C GLU A 36 -4.24 -13.90 26.52
N LEU A 37 -2.97 -13.57 26.24
CA LEU A 37 -1.87 -14.34 26.78
C LEU A 37 -1.60 -14.05 28.26
N ASP A 38 -1.83 -12.82 28.73
CA ASP A 38 -1.72 -12.47 30.14
C ASP A 38 -2.80 -13.18 30.96
N ASP A 39 -4.04 -13.22 30.46
CA ASP A 39 -5.13 -14.00 31.04
C ASP A 39 -4.74 -15.50 31.13
N HIS A 40 -4.19 -16.07 30.06
CA HIS A 40 -3.69 -17.45 30.07
C HIS A 40 -2.53 -17.67 31.05
N ARG A 41 -1.67 -16.67 31.26
CA ARG A 41 -0.61 -16.73 32.28
C ARG A 41 -1.24 -16.77 33.68
N VAL A 42 -2.24 -15.93 33.95
CA VAL A 42 -2.95 -15.90 35.24
C VAL A 42 -3.60 -17.25 35.53
N ASP A 43 -4.29 -17.83 34.56
CA ASP A 43 -4.88 -19.17 34.67
C ASP A 43 -3.83 -20.26 34.93
N LEU A 44 -2.71 -20.20 34.19
CA LEU A 44 -1.60 -21.14 34.37
C LEU A 44 -0.99 -21.04 35.78
N LEU A 45 -0.82 -19.83 36.29
CA LEU A 45 -0.33 -19.59 37.65
C LEU A 45 -1.31 -20.11 38.70
N ALA A 46 -2.61 -19.88 38.52
CA ALA A 46 -3.62 -20.39 39.44
C ALA A 46 -3.59 -21.93 39.50
N ASN A 47 -3.49 -22.59 38.35
CA ASN A 47 -3.37 -24.04 38.25
C ASN A 47 -2.09 -24.58 38.88
N LEU A 48 -0.94 -23.93 38.64
CA LEU A 48 0.35 -24.34 39.23
C LEU A 48 0.36 -24.17 40.75
N ARG A 49 -0.27 -23.10 41.28
CA ARG A 49 -0.43 -22.90 42.71
C ARG A 49 -1.33 -23.95 43.34
N ALA A 50 -2.47 -24.26 42.70
CA ALA A 50 -3.37 -25.31 43.16
C ALA A 50 -2.67 -26.70 43.17
N ALA A 51 -1.75 -26.94 42.23
CA ALA A 51 -0.94 -28.15 42.16
C ALA A 51 0.26 -28.18 43.14
N GLY A 52 0.46 -27.15 43.96
CA GLY A 52 1.56 -27.09 44.93
C GLY A 52 2.95 -26.89 44.33
N ALA A 53 3.06 -26.26 43.16
CA ALA A 53 4.35 -25.94 42.56
C ALA A 53 5.17 -25.00 43.46
N ALA A 54 6.46 -25.31 43.69
CA ALA A 54 7.33 -24.55 44.58
C ALA A 54 7.64 -23.12 44.07
N ASN A 55 7.68 -22.93 42.74
CA ASN A 55 7.86 -21.63 42.10
C ASN A 55 6.96 -21.55 40.85
N PRO A 56 5.66 -21.29 41.03
CA PRO A 56 4.69 -21.30 39.94
C PRO A 56 5.02 -20.26 38.87
N GLU A 57 5.62 -19.13 39.23
CA GLU A 57 6.04 -18.08 38.30
C GLU A 57 7.11 -18.55 37.33
N ALA A 58 8.22 -19.10 37.83
CA ALA A 58 9.30 -19.60 36.98
C ALA A 58 8.84 -20.73 36.05
N VAL A 59 7.97 -21.63 36.55
CA VAL A 59 7.41 -22.72 35.74
C VAL A 59 6.43 -22.20 34.70
N ALA A 60 5.61 -21.19 35.02
CA ALA A 60 4.73 -20.56 34.04
C ALA A 60 5.53 -19.86 32.92
N ASP A 61 6.59 -19.14 33.28
CA ASP A 61 7.49 -18.48 32.33
C ASP A 61 8.22 -19.48 31.43
N GLU A 62 8.68 -20.60 32.00
CA GLU A 62 9.29 -21.68 31.22
C GLU A 62 8.30 -22.31 30.23
N ARG A 63 7.05 -22.54 30.65
CA ARG A 63 6.00 -23.11 29.80
C ARG A 63 5.53 -22.17 28.69
N LEU A 64 5.38 -20.88 28.97
CA LEU A 64 5.03 -19.86 27.97
C LEU A 64 6.20 -19.62 27.00
N GLY A 65 7.43 -19.80 27.48
CA GLY A 65 8.66 -19.61 26.73
C GLY A 65 9.04 -18.15 26.54
N LYS A 66 10.15 -17.92 25.82
CA LYS A 66 10.70 -16.57 25.63
C LYS A 66 9.74 -15.70 24.79
N THR A 67 9.36 -14.53 25.30
CA THR A 67 8.46 -13.54 24.65
C THR A 67 8.80 -13.29 23.18
N ARG A 68 10.09 -13.15 22.86
CA ARG A 68 10.56 -12.92 21.47
C ARG A 68 10.23 -14.09 20.52
N VAL A 69 10.35 -15.32 21.00
CA VAL A 69 10.06 -16.54 20.22
C VAL A 69 8.56 -16.67 20.01
N LEU A 70 7.78 -16.42 21.05
CA LEU A 70 6.32 -16.45 20.99
C LEU A 70 5.77 -15.37 20.04
N ALA A 71 6.22 -14.12 20.19
CA ALA A 71 5.86 -13.03 19.29
C ALA A 71 6.24 -13.32 17.83
N LYS A 72 7.41 -13.94 17.59
CA LYS A 72 7.81 -14.39 16.25
C LYS A 72 6.85 -15.41 15.67
N ARG A 73 6.42 -16.39 16.47
CA ARG A 73 5.48 -17.43 16.04
C ARG A 73 4.10 -16.83 15.75
N ILE A 74 3.55 -16.04 16.66
CA ILE A 74 2.25 -15.35 16.50
C ILE A 74 2.26 -14.50 15.23
N ALA A 75 3.31 -13.70 15.02
CA ALA A 75 3.43 -12.86 13.83
C ALA A 75 3.45 -13.68 12.54
N ARG A 76 4.25 -14.74 12.51
CA ARG A 76 4.32 -15.63 11.34
C ARG A 76 2.97 -16.27 11.04
N ASP A 77 2.28 -16.75 12.07
CA ASP A 77 1.00 -17.44 11.91
C ASP A 77 -0.10 -16.45 11.48
N TYR A 78 -0.09 -15.22 12.00
CA TYR A 78 -0.95 -14.13 11.54
C TYR A 78 -0.75 -13.84 10.05
N HIS A 79 0.49 -13.62 9.61
CA HIS A 79 0.77 -13.33 8.20
C HIS A 79 0.39 -14.49 7.28
N ARG A 80 0.59 -15.75 7.72
CA ARG A 80 0.20 -16.96 6.96
C ARG A 80 -1.31 -17.16 6.79
N ARG A 81 -2.14 -16.50 7.60
CA ARG A 81 -3.61 -16.54 7.43
C ARG A 81 -4.06 -15.74 6.21
N SER A 82 -3.34 -14.67 5.87
CA SER A 82 -3.65 -13.86 4.69
C SER A 82 -3.17 -14.52 3.39
N TRP A 83 -3.95 -14.39 2.31
CA TRP A 83 -3.54 -14.86 0.99
C TRP A 83 -2.23 -14.17 0.52
N PHE A 84 -2.13 -12.87 0.81
CA PHE A 84 -0.94 -12.04 0.54
C PHE A 84 0.32 -12.55 1.23
N GLY A 85 0.21 -13.04 2.47
CA GLY A 85 1.34 -13.61 3.21
C GLY A 85 1.73 -15.01 2.76
N ARG A 86 0.83 -15.77 2.10
CA ARG A 86 1.14 -17.07 1.51
C ARG A 86 1.88 -16.95 0.18
N TRP A 87 1.49 -15.97 -0.64
CA TRP A 87 2.02 -15.78 -2.00
C TRP A 87 2.53 -14.35 -2.22
N PRO A 88 3.60 -13.92 -1.50
CA PRO A 88 4.07 -12.54 -1.57
C PRO A 88 4.53 -12.17 -2.98
N LEU A 89 5.26 -13.06 -3.67
CA LEU A 89 5.72 -12.77 -5.04
C LEU A 89 4.55 -12.56 -6.01
N VAL A 90 3.56 -13.45 -6.00
CA VAL A 90 2.37 -13.30 -6.86
C VAL A 90 1.62 -12.01 -6.53
N SER A 91 1.44 -11.73 -5.24
CA SER A 91 0.68 -10.57 -4.80
C SER A 91 1.33 -9.23 -5.10
N PHE A 92 2.67 -9.15 -5.09
CA PHE A 92 3.39 -7.88 -5.24
C PHE A 92 4.06 -7.70 -6.60
N VAL A 93 4.27 -8.78 -7.35
CA VAL A 93 4.87 -8.71 -8.69
C VAL A 93 3.81 -8.86 -9.78
N VAL A 94 2.88 -9.81 -9.62
CA VAL A 94 1.91 -10.16 -10.69
C VAL A 94 0.62 -9.38 -10.55
N LEU A 95 0.09 -9.26 -9.33
CA LEU A 95 -1.21 -8.63 -9.10
C LEU A 95 -1.27 -7.13 -9.45
N PRO A 96 -0.24 -6.29 -9.15
CA PRO A 96 -0.28 -4.88 -9.51
C PRO A 96 -0.39 -4.60 -11.01
N PRO A 97 0.40 -5.24 -11.91
CA PRO A 97 0.19 -5.14 -13.35
C PRO A 97 -1.23 -5.56 -13.78
N LEU A 98 -1.76 -6.65 -13.22
CA LEU A 98 -3.10 -7.13 -13.56
C LEU A 98 -4.18 -6.14 -13.14
N VAL A 99 -4.12 -5.59 -11.92
CA VAL A 99 -5.07 -4.59 -11.45
C VAL A 99 -4.94 -3.29 -12.23
N LEU A 100 -3.73 -2.89 -12.58
CA LEU A 100 -3.51 -1.71 -13.41
C LEU A 100 -4.13 -1.92 -14.80
N ALA A 101 -3.91 -3.09 -15.42
CA ALA A 101 -4.48 -3.44 -16.72
C ALA A 101 -6.01 -3.52 -16.68
N THR A 102 -6.61 -4.14 -15.66
CA THR A 102 -8.07 -4.20 -15.53
C THR A 102 -8.68 -2.84 -15.25
N ALA A 103 -8.02 -2.01 -14.43
CA ALA A 103 -8.43 -0.62 -14.22
C ALA A 103 -8.39 0.16 -15.53
N TRP A 104 -7.30 0.03 -16.30
CA TRP A 104 -7.18 0.63 -17.64
C TRP A 104 -8.34 0.24 -18.55
N THR A 105 -8.60 -1.06 -18.69
CA THR A 105 -9.72 -1.57 -19.50
C THR A 105 -11.06 -1.03 -19.01
N GLY A 106 -11.29 -1.01 -17.70
CA GLY A 106 -12.51 -0.49 -17.09
C GLY A 106 -12.76 0.97 -17.44
N VAL A 107 -11.75 1.83 -17.33
CA VAL A 107 -11.94 3.26 -17.66
C VAL A 107 -12.12 3.47 -19.16
N VAL A 108 -11.42 2.73 -20.03
CA VAL A 108 -11.67 2.79 -21.49
C VAL A 108 -13.11 2.40 -21.82
N LEU A 109 -13.62 1.32 -21.22
CA LEU A 109 -15.01 0.89 -21.41
C LEU A 109 -16.01 1.94 -20.90
N VAL A 110 -15.74 2.58 -19.76
CA VAL A 110 -16.57 3.67 -19.23
C VAL A 110 -16.59 4.86 -20.18
N LEU A 111 -15.43 5.32 -20.66
CA LEU A 111 -15.37 6.43 -21.61
C LEU A 111 -16.10 6.11 -22.92
N PHE A 112 -15.91 4.91 -23.44
CA PHE A 112 -16.61 4.44 -24.63
C PHE A 112 -18.13 4.41 -24.40
N GLY A 113 -18.58 3.87 -23.26
CA GLY A 113 -19.99 3.86 -22.87
C GLY A 113 -20.60 5.25 -22.75
N VAL A 114 -19.91 6.18 -22.07
CA VAL A 114 -20.34 7.58 -21.94
C VAL A 114 -20.46 8.26 -23.30
N GLY A 115 -19.48 8.07 -24.18
CA GLY A 115 -19.54 8.61 -25.55
C GLY A 115 -20.73 8.05 -26.35
N LYS A 116 -21.02 6.75 -26.21
CA LYS A 116 -22.19 6.12 -26.86
C LYS A 116 -23.52 6.60 -26.30
N ILE A 117 -23.62 6.78 -24.99
CA ILE A 117 -24.84 7.32 -24.34
C ILE A 117 -25.07 8.76 -24.80
N TRP A 118 -24.03 9.59 -24.80
CA TRP A 118 -24.10 10.99 -25.22
C TRP A 118 -24.55 11.15 -26.68
N THR A 119 -23.98 10.35 -27.57
CA THR A 119 -24.36 10.36 -29.00
C THR A 119 -25.77 9.83 -29.21
N TRP A 120 -26.21 8.84 -28.44
CA TRP A 120 -27.57 8.31 -28.49
C TRP A 120 -28.62 9.31 -27.96
N SER A 121 -28.29 10.12 -26.95
CA SER A 121 -29.19 11.14 -26.40
C SER A 121 -29.34 12.40 -27.27
N GLY A 122 -28.89 12.37 -28.52
CA GLY A 122 -28.97 13.50 -29.44
C GLY A 122 -27.94 14.60 -29.19
N GLY A 123 -26.93 14.35 -28.35
CA GLY A 123 -25.82 15.27 -28.14
C GLY A 123 -24.94 15.34 -29.39
N ALA A 124 -25.31 16.18 -30.36
CA ALA A 124 -24.52 16.39 -31.56
C ALA A 124 -23.23 17.14 -31.19
N PRO A 125 -22.04 16.58 -31.47
CA PRO A 125 -20.75 17.21 -31.17
C PRO A 125 -20.42 18.41 -32.08
N GLY A 126 -21.43 19.14 -32.56
CA GLY A 126 -21.28 20.26 -33.49
C GLY A 126 -21.94 21.56 -33.05
N GLU A 127 -22.70 21.58 -31.95
CA GLU A 127 -23.45 22.79 -31.55
C GLU A 127 -22.65 23.74 -30.65
N ILE A 128 -21.64 23.24 -29.92
CA ILE A 128 -20.87 24.04 -28.95
C ILE A 128 -19.35 23.94 -29.18
N TRP A 129 -18.86 22.77 -29.60
CA TRP A 129 -17.43 22.49 -29.81
C TRP A 129 -17.29 21.85 -31.17
N SER A 130 -16.21 22.15 -31.90
CA SER A 130 -15.90 21.37 -33.10
C SER A 130 -15.59 19.92 -32.72
N PRO A 131 -15.84 18.94 -33.62
CA PRO A 131 -15.50 17.53 -33.36
C PRO A 131 -14.03 17.32 -32.96
N VAL A 132 -13.14 18.17 -33.48
CA VAL A 132 -11.70 18.17 -33.17
C VAL A 132 -11.46 18.63 -31.73
N GLU A 133 -12.08 19.71 -31.27
CA GLU A 133 -11.93 20.23 -29.91
C GLU A 133 -12.49 19.26 -28.87
N TYR A 134 -13.65 18.65 -29.15
CA TYR A 134 -14.23 17.61 -28.28
C TYR A 134 -13.30 16.40 -28.17
N THR A 135 -12.71 15.96 -29.29
CA THR A 135 -11.75 14.87 -29.32
C THR A 135 -10.49 15.24 -28.52
N ARG A 136 -9.95 16.46 -28.69
CA ARG A 136 -8.80 16.95 -27.92
C ARG A 136 -9.08 17.00 -26.42
N LEU A 137 -10.23 17.54 -26.00
CA LEU A 137 -10.61 17.64 -24.58
C LEU A 137 -10.81 16.25 -23.97
N SER A 138 -11.55 15.37 -24.62
CA SER A 138 -11.82 14.02 -24.13
C SER A 138 -10.55 13.18 -24.01
N TRP A 139 -9.66 13.23 -25.01
CA TRP A 139 -8.35 12.60 -24.94
C TRP A 139 -7.42 13.25 -23.92
N GLY A 140 -7.46 14.58 -23.76
CA GLY A 140 -6.67 15.29 -22.74
C GLY A 140 -7.09 14.90 -21.32
N LEU A 141 -8.40 14.86 -21.07
CA LEU A 141 -8.98 14.39 -19.80
C LEU A 141 -8.68 12.91 -19.56
N ALA A 142 -8.85 12.07 -20.59
CA ALA A 142 -8.47 10.66 -20.51
C ALA A 142 -6.98 10.53 -20.18
N LEU A 143 -6.08 11.12 -20.98
CA LEU A 143 -4.66 11.03 -20.71
C LEU A 143 -4.30 11.57 -19.32
N GLY A 144 -4.88 12.68 -18.86
CA GLY A 144 -4.63 13.21 -17.52
C GLY A 144 -5.10 12.28 -16.39
N VAL A 145 -6.37 11.89 -16.40
CA VAL A 145 -6.96 11.00 -15.38
C VAL A 145 -6.26 9.64 -15.39
N PHE A 146 -5.99 9.08 -16.56
CA PHE A 146 -5.39 7.76 -16.70
C PHE A 146 -3.90 7.76 -16.35
N SER A 147 -3.18 8.83 -16.68
CA SER A 147 -1.75 8.93 -16.41
C SER A 147 -1.44 9.07 -14.92
N PHE A 148 -2.33 9.74 -14.18
CA PHE A 148 -2.05 10.16 -12.81
C PHE A 148 -2.99 9.56 -11.78
N LEU A 149 -4.31 9.65 -11.98
CA LEU A 149 -5.28 9.23 -10.96
C LEU A 149 -5.29 7.70 -10.81
N VAL A 150 -5.36 6.95 -11.91
CA VAL A 150 -5.45 5.48 -11.85
C VAL A 150 -4.21 4.87 -11.17
N PRO A 151 -2.96 5.17 -11.59
CA PRO A 151 -1.77 4.64 -10.93
C PRO A 151 -1.65 5.10 -9.48
N ALA A 152 -2.05 6.34 -9.16
CA ALA A 152 -2.04 6.84 -7.79
C ALA A 152 -3.00 6.07 -6.88
N VAL A 153 -4.24 5.84 -7.33
CA VAL A 153 -5.25 5.08 -6.59
C VAL A 153 -4.81 3.63 -6.41
N VAL A 154 -4.30 2.99 -7.48
CA VAL A 154 -3.78 1.62 -7.42
C VAL A 154 -2.59 1.53 -6.46
N ALA A 155 -1.61 2.43 -6.56
CA ALA A 155 -0.45 2.46 -5.67
C ALA A 155 -0.86 2.70 -4.20
N TRP A 156 -1.83 3.59 -3.96
CA TRP A 156 -2.35 3.86 -2.62
C TRP A 156 -3.04 2.62 -2.03
N PHE A 157 -3.93 1.99 -2.80
CA PHE A 157 -4.68 0.81 -2.39
C PHE A 157 -3.73 -0.36 -2.10
N TYR A 158 -2.81 -0.65 -3.03
CA TYR A 158 -1.81 -1.70 -2.82
C TYR A 158 -0.90 -1.40 -1.65
N GLY A 159 -0.38 -0.18 -1.54
CA GLY A 159 0.48 0.20 -0.42
C GLY A 159 -0.21 -0.01 0.93
N ARG A 160 -1.50 0.32 1.03
CA ARG A 160 -2.33 0.02 2.22
C ARG A 160 -2.41 -1.48 2.51
N VAL A 161 -2.72 -2.30 1.51
CA VAL A 161 -2.85 -3.76 1.67
C VAL A 161 -1.50 -4.40 2.04
N VAL A 162 -0.40 -3.98 1.41
CA VAL A 162 0.95 -4.49 1.68
C VAL A 162 1.37 -4.17 3.12
N LEU A 163 1.12 -2.95 3.58
CA LEU A 163 1.44 -2.51 4.94
C LEU A 163 0.65 -3.27 6.01
N GLN A 164 -0.56 -3.72 5.69
CA GLN A 164 -1.39 -4.54 6.58
C GLN A 164 -0.95 -6.01 6.59
N THR A 165 -0.43 -6.52 5.47
CA THR A 165 -0.22 -7.96 5.27
C THR A 165 1.23 -8.40 5.42
N THR A 166 2.20 -7.51 5.26
CA THR A 166 3.61 -7.86 5.23
C THR A 166 4.48 -7.00 6.14
N GLN A 167 5.60 -7.57 6.59
CA GLN A 167 6.59 -6.86 7.38
C GLN A 167 7.53 -5.98 6.53
N SER A 168 7.64 -6.24 5.22
CA SER A 168 8.67 -5.63 4.40
C SER A 168 8.19 -4.33 3.76
N ARG A 169 8.67 -3.22 4.30
CA ARG A 169 8.48 -1.88 3.73
C ARG A 169 9.10 -1.76 2.34
N MET A 170 10.16 -2.53 2.07
CA MET A 170 10.79 -2.56 0.74
C MET A 170 9.83 -3.09 -0.32
N LEU A 171 8.95 -4.05 0.02
CA LEU A 171 7.96 -4.57 -0.94
C LEU A 171 6.95 -3.52 -1.36
N VAL A 172 6.57 -2.59 -0.47
CA VAL A 172 5.71 -1.45 -0.82
C VAL A 172 6.39 -0.59 -1.89
N LEU A 173 7.65 -0.23 -1.65
CA LEU A 173 8.42 0.59 -2.58
C LEU A 173 8.66 -0.13 -3.90
N THR A 174 8.96 -1.43 -3.88
CA THR A 174 9.12 -2.25 -5.09
C THR A 174 7.82 -2.32 -5.89
N ALA A 175 6.67 -2.51 -5.24
CA ALA A 175 5.37 -2.53 -5.92
C ALA A 175 5.04 -1.16 -6.53
N CYS A 176 5.22 -0.07 -5.78
CA CYS A 176 5.03 1.30 -6.27
C CYS A 176 5.96 1.65 -7.44
N LEU A 177 7.22 1.24 -7.35
CA LEU A 177 8.19 1.41 -8.44
C LEU A 177 7.79 0.59 -9.66
N GLY A 178 7.34 -0.66 -9.47
CA GLY A 178 6.84 -1.51 -10.55
C GLY A 178 5.64 -0.90 -11.26
N ILE A 179 4.66 -0.35 -10.52
CA ILE A 179 3.52 0.39 -11.08
C ILE A 179 4.00 1.61 -11.89
N GLY A 180 4.95 2.39 -11.34
CA GLY A 180 5.50 3.55 -12.02
C GLY A 180 6.23 3.21 -13.33
N LEU A 181 7.03 2.13 -13.32
CA LEU A 181 7.71 1.62 -14.52
C LEU A 181 6.72 1.11 -15.55
N LEU A 182 5.72 0.32 -15.15
CA LEU A 182 4.69 -0.18 -16.07
C LEU A 182 3.90 0.96 -16.72
N ASN A 183 3.59 2.02 -15.95
CA ASN A 183 2.87 3.17 -16.45
C ASN A 183 3.69 4.04 -17.44
N SER A 184 5.03 3.97 -17.38
CA SER A 184 5.91 4.73 -18.28
C SER A 184 6.25 4.00 -19.59
N LEU A 185 6.11 2.67 -19.64
CA LEU A 185 6.43 1.83 -20.81
C LEU A 185 5.70 2.22 -22.11
N PRO A 186 4.39 2.53 -22.13
CA PRO A 186 3.67 2.84 -23.38
C PRO A 186 4.27 4.01 -24.16
N ARG A 187 5.03 4.89 -23.49
CA ARG A 187 5.56 6.11 -24.08
C ARG A 187 6.89 5.96 -24.81
N HIS A 188 7.60 4.86 -24.60
CA HIS A 188 8.83 4.60 -25.36
C HIS A 188 8.54 4.08 -26.78
N SER A 189 7.27 3.81 -27.09
CA SER A 189 6.84 3.31 -28.40
C SER A 189 6.43 4.41 -29.39
N TYR A 190 6.45 5.69 -29.00
CA TYR A 190 6.15 6.79 -29.93
C TYR A 190 7.32 7.00 -30.91
N ARG A 191 7.27 6.35 -32.07
CA ARG A 191 8.09 6.75 -33.21
C ARG A 191 7.38 7.86 -33.96
N ILE A 192 7.96 9.05 -33.94
CA ILE A 192 7.54 10.15 -34.81
C ILE A 192 8.12 9.84 -36.18
N ASP A 193 7.29 9.36 -37.11
CA ASP A 193 7.66 9.28 -38.52
C ASP A 193 7.53 10.70 -39.11
N PRO A 194 8.62 11.37 -39.51
CA PRO A 194 8.54 12.72 -40.06
C PRO A 194 7.75 12.76 -41.40
N ALA A 195 7.58 11.62 -42.07
CA ALA A 195 6.83 11.54 -43.33
C ALA A 195 5.31 11.37 -43.13
N LYS A 196 4.87 11.05 -41.90
CA LYS A 196 3.45 10.87 -41.57
C LYS A 196 3.15 11.56 -40.24
N PRO A 197 2.34 12.64 -40.19
CA PRO A 197 1.93 13.30 -38.95
C PRO A 197 0.90 12.46 -38.17
N GLU A 198 1.08 11.14 -38.15
CA GLU A 198 0.32 10.21 -37.35
C GLU A 198 1.20 9.83 -36.16
N LEU A 199 0.75 10.18 -34.96
CA LEU A 199 1.36 9.68 -33.75
C LEU A 199 1.00 8.19 -33.65
N ALA A 200 1.84 7.33 -34.22
CA ALA A 200 1.67 5.89 -34.13
C ALA A 200 1.98 5.45 -32.69
N MET A 201 0.95 5.34 -31.85
CA MET A 201 1.00 4.28 -30.84
C MET A 201 0.87 2.98 -31.62
N ASN A 202 1.68 1.97 -31.30
CA ASN A 202 1.69 0.66 -31.96
C ASN A 202 0.30 -0.04 -32.07
N LEU A 203 -0.78 0.54 -31.53
CA LEU A 203 -2.16 0.06 -31.63
C LEU A 203 -3.22 1.12 -32.03
N ILE A 204 -2.94 2.44 -31.98
CA ILE A 204 -3.95 3.50 -32.24
C ILE A 204 -3.27 4.75 -32.85
N SER A 205 -3.65 5.15 -34.06
CA SER A 205 -3.27 6.44 -34.65
C SER A 205 -4.24 7.53 -34.19
N VAL A 206 -3.70 8.61 -33.61
CA VAL A 206 -4.49 9.80 -33.28
C VAL A 206 -4.10 10.91 -34.25
N PRO A 207 -5.02 11.40 -35.10
CA PRO A 207 -4.73 12.49 -36.02
C PRO A 207 -4.58 13.80 -35.23
N PHE A 208 -3.41 14.43 -35.31
CA PHE A 208 -3.21 15.79 -34.82
C PHE A 208 -3.58 16.76 -35.95
N CYS A 209 -4.63 17.57 -35.76
CA CYS A 209 -5.08 18.53 -36.78
C CYS A 209 -4.17 19.74 -36.97
N ASP A 210 -3.13 19.91 -36.15
CA ASP A 210 -2.08 20.91 -36.36
C ASP A 210 -0.73 20.24 -36.08
N PRO A 211 0.30 20.44 -36.93
CA PRO A 211 1.64 19.98 -36.64
C PRO A 211 2.18 20.81 -35.47
N MET A 212 1.96 20.34 -34.23
CA MET A 212 2.80 20.76 -33.12
C MET A 212 4.24 20.47 -33.51
N ASP A 213 5.11 21.48 -33.38
CA ASP A 213 6.54 21.28 -33.57
C ASP A 213 7.01 20.09 -32.70
N ALA A 214 7.73 19.16 -33.32
CA ALA A 214 8.28 17.99 -32.66
C ALA A 214 9.12 18.39 -31.42
N ALA A 215 9.70 19.59 -31.42
CA ALA A 215 10.40 20.16 -30.26
C ALA A 215 9.46 20.38 -29.06
N SER A 216 8.27 20.95 -29.28
CA SER A 216 7.28 21.18 -28.21
C SER A 216 6.72 19.89 -27.64
N LEU A 217 6.52 18.86 -28.49
CA LEU A 217 6.09 17.54 -28.02
C LEU A 217 7.15 16.87 -27.14
N ARG A 218 8.44 16.98 -27.48
CA ARG A 218 9.54 16.45 -26.66
C ARG A 218 9.65 17.18 -25.32
N GLN A 219 9.49 18.50 -25.31
CA GLN A 219 9.52 19.30 -24.08
C GLN A 219 8.39 18.93 -23.11
N LEU A 220 7.19 18.60 -23.62
CA LEU A 220 6.06 18.18 -22.79
C LEU A 220 6.14 16.70 -22.37
N ALA A 221 6.69 15.83 -23.22
CA ALA A 221 6.74 14.39 -22.94
C ALA A 221 7.62 14.02 -21.73
N SER A 222 8.76 14.70 -21.56
CA SER A 222 9.72 14.37 -20.48
C SER A 222 9.20 14.65 -19.06
N PRO A 223 8.60 15.81 -18.71
CA PRO A 223 8.08 16.05 -17.36
C PRO A 223 6.86 15.18 -17.05
N VAL A 224 6.03 14.87 -18.04
CA VAL A 224 4.85 14.02 -17.84
C VAL A 224 5.28 12.57 -17.60
N ALA A 225 6.29 12.07 -18.32
CA ALA A 225 6.84 10.73 -18.05
C ALA A 225 7.52 10.65 -16.68
N ALA A 226 8.28 11.67 -16.30
CA ALA A 226 8.92 11.74 -14.98
C ALA A 226 7.88 11.76 -13.85
N SER A 227 6.85 12.61 -13.96
CA SER A 227 5.80 12.70 -12.95
C SER A 227 5.00 11.41 -12.81
N GLN A 228 4.64 10.74 -13.91
CA GLN A 228 3.97 9.43 -13.88
C GLN A 228 4.76 8.33 -13.15
N LEU A 229 6.09 8.34 -13.28
CA LEU A 229 6.98 7.42 -12.56
C LEU A 229 7.07 7.80 -11.07
N LEU A 230 7.20 9.10 -10.79
CA LEU A 230 7.40 9.62 -9.43
C LEU A 230 6.15 9.55 -8.57
N THR A 231 4.95 9.79 -9.11
CA THR A 231 3.69 9.80 -8.35
C THR A 231 3.48 8.53 -7.51
N PRO A 232 3.47 7.31 -8.06
CA PRO A 232 3.26 6.09 -7.27
C PRO A 232 4.39 5.86 -6.25
N VAL A 233 5.63 6.22 -6.59
CA VAL A 233 6.79 6.12 -5.68
C VAL A 233 6.63 7.05 -4.49
N LEU A 234 6.26 8.32 -4.72
CA LEU A 234 6.00 9.30 -3.65
C LEU A 234 4.86 8.83 -2.74
N ILE A 235 3.79 8.27 -3.31
CA ILE A 235 2.70 7.68 -2.53
C ILE A 235 3.22 6.53 -1.65
N GLY A 236 4.04 5.64 -2.21
CA GLY A 236 4.69 4.57 -1.45
C GLY A 236 5.53 5.10 -0.29
N VAL A 237 6.36 6.12 -0.52
CA VAL A 237 7.18 6.78 0.51
C VAL A 237 6.32 7.39 1.61
N ILE A 238 5.25 8.12 1.25
CA ILE A 238 4.33 8.74 2.21
C ILE A 238 3.66 7.68 3.08
N LEU A 239 3.22 6.57 2.48
CA LEU A 239 2.57 5.48 3.21
C LEU A 239 3.54 4.80 4.18
N VAL A 240 4.77 4.49 3.74
CA VAL A 240 5.82 3.91 4.60
C VAL A 240 6.21 4.85 5.73
N TRP A 241 6.35 6.15 5.45
CA TRP A 241 6.64 7.16 6.46
C TRP A 241 5.51 7.25 7.50
N ARG A 242 4.25 7.30 7.06
CA ARG A 242 3.07 7.35 7.94
C ARG A 242 2.96 6.12 8.84
N ASP A 243 3.20 4.91 8.32
CA ASP A 243 3.24 3.69 9.12
C ASP A 243 4.36 3.75 10.18
N ASN A 244 5.56 4.18 9.78
CA ASN A 244 6.69 4.27 10.69
C ASN A 244 6.45 5.30 11.82
N SER A 245 5.86 6.45 11.49
CA SER A 245 5.47 7.46 12.47
C SER A 245 4.45 6.93 13.47
N ARG A 246 3.40 6.22 12.99
CA ARG A 246 2.41 5.57 13.86
C ARG A 246 3.02 4.54 14.82
N ARG A 247 3.95 3.71 14.32
CA ARG A 247 4.64 2.73 15.18
C ARG A 247 5.53 3.40 16.22
N ARG A 248 6.23 4.48 15.86
CA ARG A 248 7.03 5.26 16.81
C ARG A 248 6.17 5.86 17.91
N THR A 249 5.03 6.46 17.57
CA THR A 249 4.11 7.02 18.57
C THR A 249 3.56 5.94 19.51
N SER A 250 3.21 4.76 18.98
CA SER A 250 2.76 3.64 19.82
C SER A 250 3.87 3.14 20.76
N LEU A 251 5.12 3.06 20.28
CA LEU A 251 6.24 2.63 21.11
C LEU A 251 6.61 3.65 22.20
N LEU A 252 6.50 4.94 21.92
CA LEU A 252 6.70 6.00 22.90
C LEU A 252 5.61 5.97 23.97
N ALA A 253 4.34 5.82 23.57
CA ALA A 253 3.24 5.69 24.52
C ALA A 253 3.45 4.53 25.52
N ILE A 254 3.90 3.37 25.02
CA ILE A 254 4.28 2.21 25.85
C ILE A 254 5.46 2.54 26.80
N SER A 255 6.45 3.30 26.31
CA SER A 255 7.61 3.68 27.12
C SER A 255 7.22 4.59 28.28
N ASP A 256 6.27 5.50 28.05
CA ASP A 256 5.83 6.50 29.01
C ASP A 256 4.78 5.96 30.00
N GLY A 257 4.36 4.70 29.85
CA GLY A 257 3.29 4.10 30.66
C GLY A 257 1.92 4.75 30.43
N SER A 258 1.82 5.59 29.38
CA SER A 258 0.54 6.14 28.96
C SER A 258 -0.25 5.04 28.23
N GLU A 259 -1.50 4.86 28.63
CA GLU A 259 -2.40 4.00 27.87
C GLU A 259 -2.41 4.55 26.43
N PRO A 260 -2.13 3.71 25.39
CA PRO A 260 -2.07 4.20 24.03
C PRO A 260 -3.40 4.87 23.72
N ALA A 261 -3.37 6.21 23.65
CA ALA A 261 -4.56 7.00 23.43
C ALA A 261 -5.30 6.39 22.24
N ARG A 262 -6.63 6.25 22.35
CA ARG A 262 -7.51 5.89 21.24
C ARG A 262 -7.45 6.99 20.18
N VAL A 263 -6.30 7.16 19.53
CA VAL A 263 -6.08 8.14 18.49
C VAL A 263 -6.73 7.56 17.25
N ALA A 264 -7.95 8.05 17.01
CA ALA A 264 -8.83 7.85 15.87
C ALA A 264 -8.23 7.09 14.68
N ALA A 265 -8.88 5.98 14.34
CA ALA A 265 -8.66 5.17 13.15
C ALA A 265 -8.74 6.01 11.85
#